data_AF-A0A4Q6EZS5-F1
#
_entry.id   AF-A0A4Q6EZS5-F1
#
_cell.length_a   1.000
_cell.length_b   1.000
_cell.length_c   1.000
_cell.angle_alpha   90.00
_cell.angle_beta   90.00
_cell.angle_gamma   90.00
#
_symmetry.space_group_name_H-M   'P 1'
#
loop_
_entity.id
_entity.type
_entity.pdbx_description
1 polymer ?
#
loop_
_entity_poly.entity_id
_entity_poly.type
_entity_poly.pdbx_seq_one_letter_code
_entity_poly.pdbx_strand_id
1 'polypeptide(L)'
;VPSGLDATRLELREEFQEEFERLALFLKPLRLDQVLSLTQWLERLDETVATFHYWESFIGRDILQSSQELYEDFTASLKASGSRQPLMSGQSFWDLVEGHLLKGSVRGTGEPLSGLQIMSLSEARYFPFDLAIILGCHEGCFPKALPQDELLDNYLKKKVGLPGWEMLEAMEDQTFHLLKARLPNLILLRSSRLGEEQLVRSRFTEALLAKNQLEETVLPTAEDFEAIELSPLADEGQIEAWLDFSTGRISASRLDKLLHCPYSFLLDSLGIQSEASRTDEADTRREGEWLHSVLQSFITGKGPKGKIADPFKRSDLSEEQAVERINFITNAMVPIDLKESALLHH
;
A
#
# COMPACT_ATOMS: atom_id res chain seq x y z
N VAL A 1 10.16 13.32 5.42
CA VAL A 1 10.12 12.03 4.72
C VAL A 1 11.02 11.12 5.54
N PRO A 2 10.43 10.27 6.40
CA PRO A 2 11.04 9.73 7.62
C PRO A 2 12.27 8.88 7.32
N SER A 3 13.11 8.70 8.33
CA SER A 3 14.05 7.59 8.44
C SER A 3 13.41 6.20 8.23
N GLY A 4 12.08 6.09 8.30
CA GLY A 4 11.30 4.91 7.88
C GLY A 4 10.92 4.85 6.39
N LEU A 5 10.91 5.97 5.65
CA LEU A 5 10.72 5.97 4.19
C LEU A 5 12.01 5.57 3.45
N ASP A 6 13.19 5.85 3.99
CA ASP A 6 14.44 5.33 3.40
C ASP A 6 14.57 3.81 3.58
N ALA A 7 14.06 3.25 4.69
CA ALA A 7 14.00 1.81 4.91
C ALA A 7 12.97 1.13 3.98
N THR A 8 11.77 1.71 3.83
CA THR A 8 10.76 1.18 2.90
C THR A 8 11.12 1.41 1.43
N ARG A 9 11.93 2.43 1.10
CA ARG A 9 12.48 2.65 -0.25
C ARG A 9 13.34 1.46 -0.72
N LEU A 10 14.06 0.81 0.20
CA LEU A 10 14.86 -0.38 -0.08
C LEU A 10 14.01 -1.66 -0.25
N GLU A 11 12.78 -1.68 0.28
CA GLU A 11 11.86 -2.82 0.23
C GLU A 11 10.77 -2.67 -0.86
N LEU A 12 10.66 -1.50 -1.48
CA LEU A 12 9.67 -1.20 -2.52
C LEU A 12 10.12 -1.70 -3.89
N ARG A 13 9.26 -2.48 -4.54
CA ARG A 13 9.42 -2.94 -5.93
C ARG A 13 9.66 -1.75 -6.87
N GLU A 14 10.47 -1.97 -7.91
CA GLU A 14 10.85 -0.93 -8.88
C GLU A 14 9.63 -0.23 -9.50
N GLU A 15 8.52 -0.95 -9.70
CA GLU A 15 7.26 -0.44 -10.23
C GLU A 15 6.60 0.66 -9.37
N PHE A 16 6.82 0.67 -8.05
CA PHE A 16 6.26 1.67 -7.13
C PHE A 16 7.27 2.76 -6.75
N GLN A 17 8.54 2.65 -7.18
CA GLN A 17 9.57 3.63 -6.81
C GLN A 17 9.28 5.01 -7.40
N GLU A 18 8.76 5.10 -8.62
CA GLU A 18 8.45 6.39 -9.24
C GLU A 18 7.28 7.10 -8.54
N GLU A 19 6.23 6.36 -8.18
CA GLU A 19 5.09 6.87 -7.41
C GLU A 19 5.52 7.27 -5.99
N PHE A 20 6.37 6.46 -5.38
CA PHE A 20 6.95 6.74 -4.08
C PHE A 20 7.83 7.99 -4.08
N GLU A 21 8.69 8.18 -5.10
CA GLU A 21 9.50 9.38 -5.22
C GLU A 21 8.65 10.62 -5.45
N ARG A 22 7.56 10.50 -6.24
CA ARG A 22 6.56 11.57 -6.39
C ARG A 22 5.90 11.91 -5.06
N LEU A 23 5.46 10.91 -4.29
CA LEU A 23 4.86 11.10 -2.96
C LEU A 23 5.87 11.67 -1.94
N ALA A 24 7.13 11.24 -1.99
CA ALA A 24 8.20 11.72 -1.12
C ALA A 24 8.57 13.18 -1.43
N LEU A 25 8.63 13.55 -2.70
CA LEU A 25 8.79 14.95 -3.13
C LEU A 25 7.60 15.80 -2.69
N PHE A 26 6.40 15.24 -2.77
CA PHE A 26 5.17 15.89 -2.35
C PHE A 26 5.11 16.13 -0.83
N LEU A 27 5.50 15.17 0.01
CA LEU A 27 5.53 15.30 1.46
C LEU A 27 6.79 15.99 2.01
N LYS A 28 7.69 16.42 1.12
CA LYS A 28 8.93 17.12 1.49
C LYS A 28 8.72 18.41 2.31
N PRO A 29 7.67 19.22 2.08
CA PRO A 29 7.35 20.39 2.92
C PRO A 29 6.92 19.99 4.34
N LEU A 30 6.33 18.80 4.52
CA LEU A 30 5.79 18.28 5.80
C LEU A 30 6.79 17.35 6.52
N ARG A 31 8.05 17.76 6.58
CA ARG A 31 9.13 16.96 7.17
C ARG A 31 9.05 16.90 8.69
N LEU A 32 8.75 15.72 9.25
CA LEU A 32 8.58 15.49 10.70
C LEU A 32 9.77 15.93 11.57
N ASP A 33 10.98 15.94 11.01
CA ASP A 33 12.24 16.30 11.67
C ASP A 33 12.45 17.83 11.82
N GLN A 34 11.60 18.65 11.21
CA GLN A 34 11.69 20.10 11.31
C GLN A 34 11.00 20.60 12.58
N VAL A 35 11.47 21.76 13.04
CA VAL A 35 10.86 22.51 14.15
C VAL A 35 10.53 23.89 13.61
N LEU A 36 9.25 24.16 13.40
CA LEU A 36 8.75 25.39 12.80
C LEU A 36 7.69 26.02 13.70
N SER A 37 7.37 27.29 13.47
CA SER A 37 6.20 27.90 14.09
C SER A 37 4.90 27.35 13.48
N LEU A 38 3.79 27.48 14.20
CA LEU A 38 2.48 27.06 13.68
C LEU A 38 2.14 27.75 12.35
N THR A 39 2.45 29.04 12.15
CA THR A 39 2.23 29.71 10.86
C THR A 39 3.02 29.05 9.75
N GLN A 40 4.30 28.78 9.99
CA GLN A 40 5.16 28.15 9.00
C GLN A 40 4.65 26.75 8.65
N TRP A 41 4.17 25.98 9.63
CA TRP A 41 3.55 24.69 9.36
C TRP A 41 2.27 24.79 8.54
N LEU A 42 1.42 25.78 8.83
CA LEU A 42 0.22 26.04 8.04
C LEU A 42 0.56 26.48 6.61
N GLU A 43 1.59 27.32 6.42
CA GLU A 43 2.10 27.69 5.09
C GLU A 43 2.59 26.45 4.32
N ARG A 44 3.33 25.55 4.97
CA ARG A 44 3.76 24.29 4.36
C ARG A 44 2.60 23.37 4.01
N LEU A 45 1.56 23.34 4.85
CA LEU A 45 0.34 22.57 4.58
C LEU A 45 -0.42 23.17 3.37
N ASP A 46 -0.55 24.49 3.31
CA ASP A 46 -1.17 25.21 2.18
C ASP A 46 -0.41 24.96 0.87
N GLU A 47 0.94 25.06 0.87
CA GLU A 47 1.80 24.71 -0.28
C GLU A 47 1.57 23.27 -0.76
N THR A 48 1.44 22.36 0.20
CA THR A 48 1.23 20.93 -0.05
C THR A 48 -0.14 20.70 -0.68
N VAL A 49 -1.22 21.22 -0.09
CA VAL A 49 -2.58 21.09 -0.63
C VAL A 49 -2.72 21.74 -2.02
N ALA A 50 -2.09 22.90 -2.24
CA ALA A 50 -2.12 23.60 -3.52
C ALA A 50 -1.51 22.80 -4.68
N THR A 51 -0.51 21.95 -4.40
CA THR A 51 0.19 21.14 -5.41
C THR A 51 -0.74 20.17 -6.14
N PHE A 52 -1.83 19.75 -5.51
CA PHE A 52 -2.72 18.75 -6.08
C PHE A 52 -3.79 19.31 -7.02
N HIS A 53 -3.93 20.63 -7.15
CA HIS A 53 -5.01 21.25 -7.94
C HIS A 53 -6.40 20.65 -7.64
N TYR A 54 -6.61 20.19 -6.40
CA TYR A 54 -7.80 19.40 -6.02
C TYR A 54 -9.09 20.20 -6.15
N TRP A 55 -9.02 21.51 -5.88
CA TRP A 55 -10.18 22.40 -5.92
C TRP A 55 -10.68 22.69 -7.34
N GLU A 56 -9.82 22.57 -8.37
CA GLU A 56 -10.16 22.94 -9.75
C GLU A 56 -10.56 21.75 -10.63
N SER A 57 -10.19 20.52 -10.24
CA SER A 57 -10.26 19.34 -11.12
C SER A 57 -11.62 18.64 -11.17
N PHE A 58 -12.58 19.03 -10.33
CA PHE A 58 -13.86 18.33 -10.19
C PHE A 58 -15.03 19.30 -10.20
N ILE A 59 -15.55 19.57 -11.39
CA ILE A 59 -16.76 20.37 -11.56
C ILE A 59 -17.98 19.56 -11.05
N GLY A 60 -18.53 19.97 -9.90
CA GLY A 60 -19.94 19.72 -9.56
C GLY A 60 -20.28 18.71 -8.45
N ARG A 61 -19.58 18.65 -7.29
CA ARG A 61 -20.07 17.86 -6.14
C ARG A 61 -19.82 18.51 -4.76
N ASP A 62 -20.86 18.47 -3.94
CA ASP A 62 -20.98 18.94 -2.55
C ASP A 62 -19.90 18.39 -1.59
N ILE A 63 -19.40 17.18 -1.84
CA ILE A 63 -18.33 16.54 -1.05
C ILE A 63 -17.06 17.38 -1.05
N LEU A 64 -16.71 18.00 -2.19
CA LEU A 64 -15.51 18.82 -2.29
C LEU A 64 -15.68 20.11 -1.52
N GLN A 65 -16.86 20.72 -1.59
CA GLN A 65 -17.19 21.89 -0.79
C GLN A 65 -17.10 21.57 0.71
N SER A 66 -17.70 20.48 1.18
CA SER A 66 -17.59 20.08 2.59
C SER A 66 -16.15 19.77 3.01
N SER A 67 -15.33 19.20 2.12
CA SER A 67 -13.90 18.99 2.39
C SER A 67 -13.11 20.29 2.45
N GLN A 68 -13.48 21.28 1.62
CA GLN A 68 -12.90 22.62 1.63
C GLN A 68 -13.25 23.36 2.91
N GLU A 69 -14.53 23.39 3.27
CA GLU A 69 -15.02 23.98 4.51
C GLU A 69 -14.31 23.38 5.72
N LEU A 70 -14.14 22.05 5.76
CA LEU A 70 -13.43 21.38 6.83
C LEU A 70 -11.95 21.80 6.93
N TYR A 71 -11.27 21.93 5.78
CA TYR A 71 -9.90 22.42 5.72
C TYR A 71 -9.79 23.89 6.17
N GLU A 72 -10.69 24.73 5.68
CA GLU A 72 -10.74 26.16 6.04
C GLU A 72 -11.04 26.35 7.53
N ASP A 73 -12.00 25.61 8.09
CA ASP A 73 -12.33 25.62 9.52
C ASP A 73 -11.15 25.17 10.37
N PHE A 74 -10.44 24.12 9.94
CA PHE A 74 -9.25 23.61 10.60
C PHE A 74 -8.13 24.68 10.65
N THR A 75 -7.78 25.25 9.49
CA THR A 75 -6.74 26.26 9.41
C THR A 75 -7.14 27.56 10.12
N ALA A 76 -8.41 27.98 10.02
CA ALA A 76 -8.93 29.14 10.72
C ALA A 76 -8.89 28.97 12.24
N SER A 77 -9.26 27.79 12.75
CA SER A 77 -9.20 27.46 14.18
C SER A 77 -7.77 27.53 14.71
N LEU A 78 -6.80 27.02 13.95
CA LEU A 78 -5.39 27.07 14.34
C LEU A 78 -4.83 28.50 14.27
N LYS A 79 -5.20 29.29 13.26
CA LYS A 79 -4.84 30.71 13.14
C LYS A 79 -5.45 31.53 14.29
N ALA A 80 -6.66 31.19 14.73
CA ALA A 80 -7.38 31.87 15.81
C ALA A 80 -6.85 31.53 17.22
N SER A 81 -6.17 30.39 17.39
CA SER A 81 -5.67 29.90 18.70
C SER A 81 -4.58 30.79 19.34
N GLY A 82 -4.11 31.84 18.66
CA GLY A 82 -3.58 33.04 19.32
C GLY A 82 -2.05 33.19 19.36
N SER A 83 -1.64 34.38 19.79
CA SER A 83 -0.39 35.12 19.52
C SER A 83 0.93 34.55 20.08
N ARG A 84 0.92 33.39 20.73
CA ARG A 84 2.13 32.63 21.06
C ARG A 84 2.22 31.45 20.13
N GLN A 85 3.17 31.52 19.20
CA GLN A 85 3.48 30.42 18.30
C GLN A 85 4.68 29.68 18.84
N PRO A 86 4.50 28.72 19.77
CA PRO A 86 5.62 27.88 20.16
C PRO A 86 6.16 27.19 18.92
N LEU A 87 7.46 27.02 18.90
CA LEU A 87 8.10 26.10 17.99
C LEU A 87 7.52 24.70 18.24
N MET A 88 7.04 24.06 17.19
CA MET A 88 6.46 22.72 17.24
C MET A 88 7.21 21.80 16.28
N SER A 89 7.43 20.57 16.74
CA SER A 89 8.01 19.53 15.88
C SER A 89 7.02 19.14 14.78
N GLY A 90 7.54 18.66 13.65
CA GLY A 90 6.70 18.17 12.57
C GLY A 90 5.88 16.95 12.99
N GLN A 91 6.37 16.11 13.92
CA GLN A 91 5.57 15.03 14.51
C GLN A 91 4.33 15.58 15.23
N SER A 92 4.50 16.55 16.13
CA SER A 92 3.38 17.13 16.87
C SER A 92 2.37 17.84 15.96
N PHE A 93 2.85 18.45 14.89
CA PHE A 93 1.97 19.04 13.87
C PHE A 93 1.20 17.97 13.09
N TRP A 94 1.88 16.88 12.71
CA TRP A 94 1.25 15.76 12.02
C TRP A 94 0.20 15.07 12.89
N ASP A 95 0.47 14.85 14.18
CA ASP A 95 -0.52 14.30 15.12
C ASP A 95 -1.79 15.17 15.19
N LEU A 96 -1.64 16.50 15.05
CA LEU A 96 -2.76 17.44 14.99
C LEU A 96 -3.53 17.29 13.68
N VAL A 97 -2.83 17.25 12.54
CA VAL A 97 -3.43 17.01 11.22
C VAL A 97 -4.20 15.69 11.20
N GLU A 98 -3.58 14.61 11.67
CA GLU A 98 -4.21 13.30 11.76
C GLU A 98 -5.39 13.29 12.74
N GLY A 99 -5.22 13.92 13.91
CA GLY A 99 -6.22 13.96 14.96
C GLY A 99 -7.49 14.76 14.61
N HIS A 100 -7.38 15.78 13.76
CA HIS A 100 -8.46 16.73 13.51
C HIS A 100 -8.82 16.90 12.03
N LEU A 101 -7.84 17.04 11.14
CA LEU A 101 -8.11 17.23 9.71
C LEU A 101 -8.49 15.90 9.04
N LEU A 102 -7.67 14.85 9.21
CA LEU A 102 -7.89 13.56 8.55
C LEU A 102 -9.03 12.74 9.17
N LYS A 103 -9.32 12.94 10.46
CA LYS A 103 -10.51 12.38 11.13
C LYS A 103 -11.78 13.20 10.92
N GLY A 104 -11.68 14.32 10.20
CA GLY A 104 -12.80 15.16 9.84
C GLY A 104 -13.87 14.40 9.03
N SER A 105 -15.13 14.68 9.29
CA SER A 105 -16.25 14.13 8.52
C SER A 105 -16.57 15.03 7.35
N VAL A 106 -16.41 14.52 6.14
CA VAL A 106 -16.88 15.18 4.91
C VAL A 106 -18.28 14.66 4.61
N ARG A 107 -19.22 15.59 4.36
CA ARG A 107 -20.60 15.25 3.99
C ARG A 107 -20.82 15.61 2.53
N GLY A 108 -21.44 14.71 1.78
CA GLY A 108 -21.97 15.02 0.46
C GLY A 108 -23.49 15.16 0.54
N THR A 109 -24.06 16.09 -0.22
CA THR A 109 -25.48 16.00 -0.54
C THR A 109 -25.69 14.95 -1.63
N GLY A 110 -26.62 14.03 -1.37
CA GLY A 110 -27.06 13.03 -2.34
C GLY A 110 -28.13 13.57 -3.30
N GLU A 111 -28.06 14.86 -3.68
CA GLU A 111 -29.03 15.46 -4.59
C GLU A 111 -28.61 15.30 -6.06
N PRO A 112 -29.53 14.90 -6.96
CA PRO A 112 -30.89 14.43 -6.69
C PRO A 112 -30.93 13.00 -6.13
N LEU A 113 -31.88 12.72 -5.23
CA LEU A 113 -32.16 11.40 -4.65
C LEU A 113 -32.74 10.44 -5.71
N SER A 114 -31.89 10.04 -6.64
CA SER A 114 -32.24 9.23 -7.80
C SER A 114 -31.18 8.16 -8.03
N GLY A 115 -31.60 7.02 -8.58
CA GLY A 115 -30.72 5.88 -8.81
C GLY A 115 -30.20 5.24 -7.52
N LEU A 116 -28.98 4.70 -7.59
CA LEU A 116 -28.32 4.03 -6.46
C LEU A 116 -27.83 5.07 -5.45
N GLN A 117 -28.17 4.89 -4.19
CA GLN A 117 -27.76 5.77 -3.09
C GLN A 117 -27.02 4.96 -2.03
N ILE A 118 -25.85 5.45 -1.62
CA ILE A 118 -25.04 4.88 -0.53
C ILE A 118 -25.10 5.90 0.60
N MET A 119 -25.72 5.53 1.71
CA MET A 119 -25.93 6.43 2.85
C MET A 119 -25.93 5.67 4.18
N SER A 120 -25.84 6.42 5.27
CA SER A 120 -25.95 5.82 6.60
C SER A 120 -27.40 5.42 6.92
N LEU A 121 -27.58 4.42 7.78
CA LEU A 121 -28.91 4.00 8.23
C LEU A 121 -29.70 5.15 8.85
N SER A 122 -29.03 6.02 9.62
CA SER A 122 -29.63 7.19 10.26
C SER A 122 -30.25 8.17 9.27
N GLU A 123 -29.63 8.33 8.10
CA GLU A 123 -30.10 9.16 7.00
C GLU A 123 -31.22 8.45 6.21
N ALA A 124 -31.08 7.15 5.97
CA ALA A 124 -32.04 6.35 5.21
C ALA A 124 -33.43 6.21 5.88
N ARG A 125 -33.52 6.41 7.20
CA ARG A 125 -34.75 6.21 8.02
C ARG A 125 -36.02 6.80 7.42
N TYR A 126 -35.91 7.94 6.74
CA TYR A 126 -37.05 8.71 6.26
C TYR A 126 -37.12 8.83 4.73
N PHE A 127 -36.22 8.22 3.97
CA PHE A 127 -36.25 8.26 2.49
C PHE A 127 -36.97 7.08 1.82
N PRO A 128 -38.00 7.30 1.01
CA PRO A 128 -38.85 6.22 0.49
C PRO A 128 -38.13 5.42 -0.62
N PHE A 129 -37.38 4.40 -0.26
CA PHE A 129 -36.77 3.48 -1.22
C PHE A 129 -37.67 2.29 -1.54
N ASP A 130 -37.67 1.83 -2.79
CA ASP A 130 -38.34 0.58 -3.19
C ASP A 130 -37.54 -0.65 -2.75
N LEU A 131 -36.22 -0.53 -2.66
CA LEU A 131 -35.31 -1.57 -2.22
C LEU A 131 -34.20 -0.93 -1.37
N ALA A 132 -33.97 -1.49 -0.18
CA ALA A 132 -32.79 -1.17 0.61
C ALA A 132 -31.98 -2.43 0.92
N ILE A 133 -30.67 -2.29 0.84
CA ILE A 133 -29.70 -3.31 1.22
C ILE A 133 -28.95 -2.79 2.44
N ILE A 134 -29.17 -3.41 3.59
CA ILE A 134 -28.43 -3.10 4.81
C ILE A 134 -27.20 -4.00 4.84
N LEU A 135 -26.02 -3.38 4.83
CA LEU A 135 -24.74 -4.07 4.97
C LEU A 135 -24.38 -4.21 6.46
N GLY A 136 -23.62 -5.26 6.80
CA GLY A 136 -23.09 -5.42 8.15
C GLY A 136 -24.13 -5.82 9.20
N CYS A 137 -25.14 -6.62 8.85
CA CYS A 137 -26.16 -7.12 9.78
C CYS A 137 -25.64 -8.21 10.75
N HIS A 138 -24.59 -7.89 11.50
CA HIS A 138 -24.04 -8.70 12.58
C HIS A 138 -24.01 -7.88 13.88
N GLU A 139 -23.98 -8.59 15.01
CA GLU A 139 -23.98 -7.94 16.33
C GLU A 139 -22.75 -7.04 16.49
N GLY A 140 -22.95 -5.85 17.07
CA GLY A 140 -21.92 -4.83 17.23
C GLY A 140 -21.76 -3.87 16.03
N CYS A 141 -22.22 -4.26 14.83
CA CYS A 141 -22.30 -3.35 13.67
C CYS A 141 -23.71 -2.80 13.49
N PHE A 142 -24.70 -3.69 13.37
CA PHE A 142 -26.12 -3.30 13.39
C PHE A 142 -26.94 -4.34 14.17
N PRO A 143 -27.39 -4.03 15.39
CA PRO A 143 -27.26 -2.73 16.08
C PRO A 143 -25.80 -2.39 16.40
N LYS A 144 -25.48 -1.09 16.44
CA LYS A 144 -24.15 -0.61 16.81
C LYS A 144 -23.81 -1.01 18.25
N ALA A 145 -22.56 -1.41 18.47
CA ALA A 145 -22.03 -1.64 19.80
C ALA A 145 -22.14 -0.37 20.66
N LEU A 146 -22.50 -0.56 21.92
CA LEU A 146 -22.58 0.54 22.87
C LEU A 146 -21.19 1.15 23.10
N PRO A 147 -21.05 2.49 23.02
CA PRO A 147 -19.77 3.13 23.23
C PRO A 147 -19.33 2.98 24.70
N GLN A 148 -18.09 2.56 24.88
CA GLN A 148 -17.39 2.64 26.15
C GLN A 148 -16.64 3.97 26.16
N ASP A 149 -17.08 4.89 27.02
CA ASP A 149 -16.47 6.19 27.20
C ASP A 149 -15.66 6.16 28.50
N GLU A 150 -14.35 6.37 28.39
CA GLU A 150 -13.41 6.29 29.50
C GLU A 150 -13.56 7.49 30.47
N LEU A 151 -14.06 8.62 29.99
CA LEU A 151 -14.19 9.85 30.78
C LEU A 151 -15.56 9.97 31.44
N LEU A 152 -16.62 9.65 30.71
CA LEU A 152 -18.00 9.79 31.18
C LEU A 152 -18.73 8.45 31.15
N ASP A 153 -18.84 7.82 32.31
CA ASP A 153 -19.64 6.60 32.45
C ASP A 153 -21.13 6.84 32.12
N ASN A 154 -21.84 5.74 31.82
CA ASN A 154 -23.25 5.82 31.44
C ASN A 154 -24.14 6.43 32.55
N TYR A 155 -23.75 6.29 33.82
CA TYR A 155 -24.50 6.83 34.95
C TYR A 155 -24.42 8.36 35.02
N LEU A 156 -23.22 8.92 34.85
CA LEU A 156 -22.98 10.36 34.81
C LEU A 156 -23.68 10.97 33.59
N LYS A 157 -23.59 10.33 32.41
CA LYS A 157 -24.29 10.78 31.19
C LYS A 157 -25.78 10.99 31.45
N LYS A 158 -26.46 10.01 32.05
CA LYS A 158 -27.88 10.13 32.40
C LYS A 158 -28.14 11.26 33.39
N LYS A 159 -27.29 11.42 34.42
CA LYS A 159 -27.45 12.49 35.41
C LYS A 159 -27.35 13.88 34.82
N VAL A 160 -26.51 14.08 33.81
CA VAL A 160 -26.35 15.38 33.12
C VAL A 160 -27.30 15.55 31.92
N GLY A 161 -28.20 14.59 31.68
CA GLY A 161 -29.17 14.64 30.58
C GLY A 161 -28.62 14.27 29.20
N LEU A 162 -27.44 13.62 29.14
CA LEU A 162 -26.89 13.09 27.90
C LEU A 162 -27.49 11.71 27.56
N PRO A 163 -27.53 11.31 26.27
CA PRO A 163 -28.01 10.00 25.85
C PRO A 163 -27.20 8.87 26.51
N GLY A 164 -27.88 8.05 27.30
CA GLY A 164 -27.33 6.83 27.87
C GLY A 164 -27.48 5.62 26.93
N TRP A 165 -26.93 4.48 27.33
CA TRP A 165 -26.97 3.24 26.55
C TRP A 165 -28.38 2.81 26.16
N GLU A 166 -29.37 2.92 27.05
CA GLU A 166 -30.76 2.54 26.77
C GLU A 166 -31.39 3.40 25.67
N MET A 167 -31.02 4.68 25.60
CA MET A 167 -31.50 5.56 24.55
C MET A 167 -30.85 5.20 23.22
N LEU A 168 -29.55 4.88 23.22
CA LEU A 168 -28.84 4.44 22.01
C LEU A 168 -29.40 3.12 21.49
N GLU A 169 -29.66 2.14 22.36
CA GLU A 169 -30.30 0.87 21.97
C GLU A 169 -31.70 1.11 21.40
N ALA A 170 -32.50 1.95 22.06
CA ALA A 170 -33.84 2.28 21.57
C ALA A 170 -33.80 2.97 20.19
N MET A 171 -32.78 3.78 19.91
CA MET A 171 -32.61 4.41 18.59
C MET A 171 -32.28 3.37 17.50
N GLU A 172 -31.42 2.40 17.77
CA GLU A 172 -31.10 1.31 16.84
C GLU A 172 -32.34 0.43 16.59
N ASP A 173 -33.06 0.05 17.66
CA ASP A 173 -34.30 -0.72 17.56
C ASP A 173 -35.38 0.02 16.77
N GLN A 174 -35.58 1.31 17.05
CA GLN A 174 -36.52 2.15 16.31
C GLN A 174 -36.14 2.22 14.81
N THR A 175 -34.85 2.39 14.52
CA THR A 175 -34.33 2.46 13.16
C THR A 175 -34.67 1.19 12.37
N PHE A 176 -34.39 0.02 12.94
CA PHE A 176 -34.71 -1.26 12.30
C PHE A 176 -36.21 -1.41 12.02
N HIS A 177 -37.06 -1.14 13.01
CA HIS A 177 -38.50 -1.31 12.88
C HIS A 177 -39.12 -0.32 11.88
N LEU A 178 -38.65 0.93 11.83
CA LEU A 178 -39.11 1.90 10.84
C LEU A 178 -38.73 1.48 9.42
N LEU A 179 -37.49 1.02 9.21
CA LEU A 179 -37.03 0.53 7.91
C LEU A 179 -37.86 -0.68 7.47
N LYS A 180 -38.02 -1.69 8.33
CA LYS A 180 -38.81 -2.89 8.05
C LYS A 180 -40.28 -2.59 7.77
N ALA A 181 -40.89 -1.65 8.50
CA ALA A 181 -42.30 -1.35 8.36
C ALA A 181 -42.63 -0.58 7.07
N ARG A 182 -41.69 0.23 6.59
CA ARG A 182 -41.93 1.14 5.47
C ARG A 182 -41.40 0.63 4.14
N LEU A 183 -40.22 0.01 4.14
CA LEU A 183 -39.57 -0.40 2.90
C LEU A 183 -40.20 -1.69 2.39
N PRO A 184 -40.65 -1.73 1.12
CA PRO A 184 -41.32 -2.91 0.60
C PRO A 184 -40.34 -4.07 0.42
N ASN A 185 -39.09 -3.79 0.06
CA ASN A 185 -38.03 -4.80 -0.05
C ASN A 185 -36.83 -4.40 0.82
N LEU A 186 -36.49 -5.26 1.78
CA LEU A 186 -35.36 -5.07 2.68
C LEU A 186 -34.46 -6.31 2.65
N ILE A 187 -33.23 -6.13 2.18
CA ILE A 187 -32.21 -7.18 2.16
C ILE A 187 -31.24 -6.91 3.31
N LEU A 188 -31.02 -7.92 4.15
CA LEU A 188 -30.07 -7.87 5.27
C LEU A 188 -28.83 -8.68 4.88
N LEU A 189 -27.70 -8.01 4.67
CA LEU A 189 -26.44 -8.65 4.32
C LEU A 189 -25.50 -8.69 5.51
N ARG A 190 -24.89 -9.85 5.74
CA ARG A 190 -23.83 -10.04 6.73
C ARG A 190 -22.70 -10.85 6.10
N SER A 191 -21.47 -10.59 6.54
CA SER A 191 -20.41 -11.57 6.36
C SER A 191 -20.56 -12.67 7.42
N SER A 192 -20.16 -13.90 7.08
CA SER A 192 -20.09 -15.00 8.05
C SER A 192 -18.86 -14.90 8.95
N ARG A 193 -17.79 -14.25 8.46
CA ARG A 193 -16.50 -14.12 9.15
C ARG A 193 -15.86 -12.76 8.91
N LEU A 194 -15.01 -12.33 9.83
CA LEU A 194 -14.09 -11.21 9.68
C LEU A 194 -12.68 -11.72 10.05
N GLY A 195 -11.85 -11.98 9.04
CA GLY A 195 -10.63 -12.75 9.24
C GLY A 195 -10.95 -14.15 9.79
N GLU A 196 -10.33 -14.52 10.91
CA GLU A 196 -10.56 -15.80 11.60
C GLU A 196 -11.80 -15.79 12.51
N GLU A 197 -12.35 -14.62 12.83
CA GLU A 197 -13.46 -14.49 13.78
C GLU A 197 -14.81 -14.76 13.10
N GLN A 198 -15.63 -15.61 13.72
CA GLN A 198 -17.00 -15.81 13.29
C GLN A 198 -17.88 -14.64 13.75
N LEU A 199 -18.59 -14.03 12.81
CA LEU A 199 -19.51 -12.94 13.10
C LEU A 199 -20.87 -13.49 13.53
N VAL A 200 -21.35 -13.02 14.68
CA VAL A 200 -22.67 -13.36 15.22
C VAL A 200 -23.74 -12.58 14.47
N ARG A 201 -24.83 -13.25 14.07
CA ARG A 201 -25.96 -12.58 13.41
C ARG A 201 -26.49 -11.45 14.28
N SER A 202 -26.96 -10.38 13.64
CA SER A 202 -27.70 -9.32 14.34
C SER A 202 -28.88 -9.92 15.09
N ARG A 203 -29.13 -9.43 16.31
CA ARG A 203 -30.35 -9.78 17.08
C ARG A 203 -31.65 -9.54 16.29
N PHE A 204 -31.65 -8.58 15.38
CA PHE A 204 -32.80 -8.32 14.50
C PHE A 204 -33.02 -9.44 13.49
N THR A 205 -31.95 -9.91 12.84
CA THR A 205 -31.99 -11.02 11.89
C THR A 205 -32.43 -12.32 12.57
N GLU A 206 -31.86 -12.63 13.74
CA GLU A 206 -32.26 -13.79 14.55
C GLU A 206 -33.74 -13.74 14.94
N ALA A 207 -34.24 -12.56 15.37
CA ALA A 207 -35.65 -12.40 15.71
C ALA A 207 -36.61 -12.61 14.53
N LEU A 208 -36.20 -12.26 13.30
CA LEU A 208 -36.99 -12.53 12.09
C LEU A 208 -36.95 -14.01 11.68
N LEU A 209 -35.79 -14.64 11.75
CA LEU A 209 -35.63 -16.07 11.50
C LEU A 209 -36.48 -16.90 12.46
N ALA A 210 -36.44 -16.58 13.75
CA ALA A 210 -37.25 -17.26 14.78
C ALA A 210 -38.76 -17.15 14.53
N LYS A 211 -39.21 -16.10 13.82
CA LYS A 211 -40.61 -15.88 13.44
C LYS A 211 -40.95 -16.44 12.05
N ASN A 212 -40.02 -17.08 11.36
CA ASN A 212 -40.13 -17.51 9.96
C ASN A 212 -40.53 -16.36 9.02
N GLN A 213 -39.98 -15.17 9.25
CA GLN A 213 -40.22 -13.95 8.45
C GLN A 213 -39.03 -13.57 7.56
N LEU A 214 -38.02 -14.44 7.48
CA LEU A 214 -36.79 -14.24 6.72
C LEU A 214 -36.35 -15.57 6.14
N GLU A 215 -35.88 -15.54 4.89
CA GLU A 215 -35.19 -16.66 4.25
C GLU A 215 -33.70 -16.32 4.18
N GLU A 216 -32.83 -17.17 4.73
CA GLU A 216 -31.38 -16.99 4.67
C GLU A 216 -30.85 -17.69 3.42
N THR A 217 -30.16 -16.92 2.56
CA THR A 217 -29.48 -17.43 1.36
C THR A 217 -27.98 -17.18 1.51
N VAL A 218 -27.17 -18.20 1.25
CA VAL A 218 -25.72 -18.05 1.18
C VAL A 218 -25.37 -17.49 -0.18
N LEU A 219 -24.71 -16.32 -0.20
CA LEU A 219 -24.21 -15.73 -1.44
C LEU A 219 -22.87 -16.37 -1.83
N PRO A 220 -22.59 -16.52 -3.13
CA PRO A 220 -21.30 -16.99 -3.61
C PRO A 220 -20.18 -16.04 -3.14
N THR A 221 -19.07 -16.64 -2.73
CA THR A 221 -17.81 -15.99 -2.39
C THR A 221 -16.97 -15.75 -3.65
N ALA A 222 -15.91 -14.95 -3.55
CA ALA A 222 -14.99 -14.73 -4.67
C ALA A 222 -14.38 -16.06 -5.20
N GLU A 223 -14.14 -17.03 -4.31
CA GLU A 223 -13.69 -18.39 -4.68
C GLU A 223 -14.74 -19.13 -5.54
N ASP A 224 -16.03 -18.90 -5.28
CA ASP A 224 -17.11 -19.46 -6.11
C ASP A 224 -17.19 -18.80 -7.49
N PHE A 225 -16.67 -17.57 -7.66
CA PHE A 225 -16.53 -16.92 -8.96
C PHE A 225 -15.32 -17.41 -9.75
N GLU A 226 -14.25 -17.87 -9.09
CA GLU A 226 -13.11 -18.55 -9.75
C GLU A 226 -13.51 -19.94 -10.29
N ALA A 227 -14.58 -20.54 -9.74
CA ALA A 227 -15.15 -21.79 -10.24
C ALA A 227 -16.03 -21.63 -11.49
N ILE A 228 -16.17 -20.42 -12.03
CA ILE A 228 -16.62 -20.26 -13.42
C ILE A 228 -15.52 -20.90 -14.26
N GLU A 229 -15.81 -22.03 -14.90
CA GLU A 229 -14.96 -22.59 -15.95
C GLU A 229 -14.75 -21.48 -16.98
N LEU A 230 -13.63 -20.76 -16.86
CA LEU A 230 -13.06 -19.98 -17.92
C LEU A 230 -12.80 -21.00 -19.01
N SER A 231 -13.75 -21.12 -19.94
CA SER A 231 -13.49 -21.78 -21.22
C SER A 231 -12.19 -21.15 -21.71
N PRO A 232 -11.13 -21.94 -21.95
CA PRO A 232 -9.84 -21.38 -22.31
C PRO A 232 -10.08 -20.44 -23.50
N LEU A 233 -9.62 -19.20 -23.36
CA LEU A 233 -9.62 -18.24 -24.47
C LEU A 233 -8.98 -18.97 -25.65
N ALA A 234 -9.70 -19.00 -26.78
CA ALA A 234 -9.31 -19.79 -27.94
C ALA A 234 -7.87 -19.40 -28.37
N ASP A 235 -7.00 -20.41 -28.45
CA ASP A 235 -5.63 -20.35 -28.96
C ASP A 235 -4.67 -19.32 -28.33
N GLU A 236 -4.69 -19.12 -27.01
CA GLU A 236 -3.57 -18.49 -26.31
C GLU A 236 -2.35 -19.42 -26.27
N GLY A 237 -1.51 -19.35 -27.31
CA GLY A 237 -0.28 -20.13 -27.38
C GLY A 237 0.50 -20.08 -28.69
N GLN A 238 0.00 -19.40 -29.72
CA GLN A 238 0.78 -19.21 -30.94
C GLN A 238 1.78 -18.06 -30.73
N ILE A 239 3.07 -18.40 -30.71
CA ILE A 239 4.13 -17.40 -30.83
C ILE A 239 3.95 -16.72 -32.19
N GLU A 240 3.58 -15.44 -32.18
CA GLU A 240 3.28 -14.72 -33.42
C GLU A 240 4.49 -14.72 -34.36
N ALA A 241 4.25 -14.88 -35.66
CA ALA A 241 5.26 -15.10 -36.69
C ALA A 241 6.24 -13.92 -36.89
N TRP A 242 6.01 -12.77 -36.24
CA TRP A 242 6.93 -11.62 -36.27
C TRP A 242 8.08 -11.73 -35.27
N LEU A 243 8.05 -12.70 -34.33
CA LEU A 243 9.21 -13.00 -33.50
C LEU A 243 10.28 -13.72 -34.34
N ASP A 244 11.14 -12.92 -34.98
CA ASP A 244 12.33 -13.43 -35.65
C ASP A 244 13.42 -13.74 -34.62
N PHE A 245 13.48 -14.99 -34.16
CA PHE A 245 14.58 -15.47 -33.31
C PHE A 245 15.87 -15.72 -34.11
N SER A 246 15.80 -15.66 -35.44
CA SER A 246 16.96 -15.85 -36.31
C SER A 246 17.58 -14.50 -36.65
N THR A 247 18.85 -14.31 -36.29
CA THR A 247 19.86 -13.40 -36.92
C THR A 247 20.96 -12.88 -35.97
N GLY A 248 21.34 -13.64 -34.92
CA GLY A 248 22.43 -13.21 -34.02
C GLY A 248 23.26 -14.34 -33.43
N ARG A 249 24.49 -14.03 -33.03
CA ARG A 249 25.38 -14.96 -32.29
C ARG A 249 24.68 -15.38 -30.99
N ILE A 250 24.32 -16.66 -30.88
CA ILE A 250 23.76 -17.24 -29.65
C ILE A 250 24.91 -17.57 -28.70
N SER A 251 24.84 -17.12 -27.45
CA SER A 251 25.79 -17.51 -26.41
C SER A 251 25.52 -18.94 -25.93
N ALA A 252 26.54 -19.63 -25.40
CA ALA A 252 26.37 -20.98 -24.86
C ALA A 252 25.25 -21.07 -23.81
N SER A 253 25.12 -20.06 -22.95
CA SER A 253 24.04 -19.98 -21.94
C SER A 253 22.65 -19.81 -22.55
N ARG A 254 22.49 -19.03 -23.62
CA ARG A 254 21.18 -18.90 -24.31
C ARG A 254 20.77 -20.19 -25.01
N LEU A 255 21.73 -20.92 -25.58
CA LEU A 255 21.47 -22.25 -26.14
C LEU A 255 21.08 -23.24 -25.05
N ASP A 256 21.76 -23.20 -23.91
CA ASP A 256 21.47 -24.06 -22.77
C ASP A 256 20.05 -23.84 -22.23
N LYS A 257 19.63 -22.57 -22.10
CA LYS A 257 18.24 -22.21 -21.77
C LYS A 257 17.24 -22.75 -22.78
N LEU A 258 17.53 -22.65 -24.08
CA LEU A 258 16.63 -23.17 -25.13
C LEU A 258 16.48 -24.70 -25.05
N LEU A 259 17.57 -25.42 -24.79
CA LEU A 259 17.57 -26.88 -24.70
C LEU A 259 16.83 -27.40 -23.47
N HIS A 260 16.95 -26.70 -22.33
CA HIS A 260 16.34 -27.12 -21.07
C HIS A 260 14.92 -26.58 -20.87
N CYS A 261 14.66 -25.32 -21.23
CA CYS A 261 13.36 -24.67 -21.06
C CYS A 261 13.10 -23.63 -22.18
N PRO A 262 12.44 -24.04 -23.29
CA PRO A 262 12.12 -23.14 -24.39
C PRO A 262 11.27 -21.92 -23.97
N TYR A 263 10.43 -22.06 -22.95
CA TYR A 263 9.64 -20.97 -22.40
C TYR A 263 10.52 -19.93 -21.68
N SER A 264 11.48 -20.37 -20.86
CA SER A 264 12.46 -19.47 -20.24
C SER A 264 13.31 -18.74 -21.29
N PHE A 265 13.68 -19.43 -22.38
CA PHE A 265 14.35 -18.80 -23.51
C PHE A 265 13.48 -17.74 -24.21
N LEU A 266 12.19 -17.99 -24.38
CA LEU A 266 11.24 -17.03 -24.94
C LEU A 266 11.15 -15.77 -24.05
N LEU A 267 10.95 -15.94 -22.75
CA LEU A 267 10.87 -14.82 -21.80
C LEU A 267 12.18 -14.01 -21.78
N ASP A 268 13.34 -14.67 -21.74
CA ASP A 268 14.66 -14.04 -21.82
C ASP A 268 14.85 -13.28 -23.13
N SER A 269 14.34 -13.80 -24.24
CA SER A 269 14.40 -13.15 -25.57
C SER A 269 13.45 -11.96 -25.68
N LEU A 270 12.36 -11.96 -24.91
CA LEU A 270 11.43 -10.84 -24.77
C LEU A 270 11.89 -9.80 -23.73
N GLY A 271 13.01 -10.04 -23.04
CA GLY A 271 13.51 -9.17 -21.97
C GLY A 271 12.73 -9.26 -20.66
N ILE A 272 11.89 -10.30 -20.49
CA ILE A 272 11.11 -10.53 -19.29
C ILE A 272 11.97 -11.33 -18.30
N GLN A 273 12.27 -10.73 -17.15
CA GLN A 273 13.06 -11.36 -16.09
C GLN A 273 12.23 -11.40 -14.80
N SER A 274 12.28 -12.53 -14.08
CA SER A 274 11.67 -12.65 -12.75
C SER A 274 12.48 -11.86 -11.72
N GLU A 275 11.82 -11.01 -10.93
CA GLU A 275 12.46 -10.25 -9.84
C GLU A 275 13.16 -11.15 -8.80
N ALA A 276 12.59 -12.33 -8.51
CA ALA A 276 13.06 -13.23 -7.47
C ALA A 276 14.45 -13.85 -7.72
N SER A 277 14.95 -13.85 -8.97
CA SER A 277 16.28 -14.39 -9.31
C SER A 277 17.35 -13.30 -9.42
N ARG A 278 16.98 -12.01 -9.37
CA ARG A 278 17.91 -10.91 -9.64
C ARG A 278 18.92 -10.67 -8.51
N THR A 279 18.57 -10.88 -7.25
CA THR A 279 19.46 -10.59 -6.11
C THR A 279 20.55 -11.65 -5.94
N ASP A 280 20.17 -12.92 -5.82
CA ASP A 280 21.11 -14.00 -5.51
C ASP A 280 22.01 -14.38 -6.71
N GLU A 281 21.47 -14.35 -7.94
CA GLU A 281 22.28 -14.60 -9.14
C GLU A 281 23.21 -13.42 -9.45
N ALA A 282 22.81 -12.18 -9.15
CA ALA A 282 23.67 -11.02 -9.37
C ALA A 282 24.90 -11.07 -8.48
N ASP A 283 24.76 -11.41 -7.20
CA ASP A 283 25.91 -11.46 -6.30
C ASP A 283 26.87 -12.60 -6.67
N THR A 284 26.35 -13.81 -6.91
CA THR A 284 27.19 -14.97 -7.30
C THR A 284 27.91 -14.74 -8.64
N ARG A 285 27.23 -14.11 -9.61
CA ARG A 285 27.82 -13.77 -10.91
C ARG A 285 28.87 -12.69 -10.80
N ARG A 286 28.62 -11.65 -10.00
CA ARG A 286 29.59 -10.55 -9.76
C ARG A 286 30.86 -11.08 -9.10
N GLU A 287 30.74 -12.00 -8.15
CA GLU A 287 31.89 -12.69 -7.53
C GLU A 287 32.70 -13.49 -8.56
N GLY A 288 32.02 -14.24 -9.43
CA GLY A 288 32.67 -14.99 -10.52
C GLY A 288 33.40 -14.08 -11.51
N GLU A 289 32.74 -13.02 -11.98
CA GLU A 289 33.34 -12.04 -12.91
C GLU A 289 34.54 -11.33 -12.29
N TRP A 290 34.49 -11.04 -10.98
CA TRP A 290 35.62 -10.49 -10.23
C TRP A 290 36.80 -11.48 -10.19
N LEU A 291 36.57 -12.75 -9.84
CA LEU A 291 37.62 -13.77 -9.80
C LEU A 291 38.29 -13.94 -11.18
N HIS A 292 37.49 -14.02 -12.25
CA HIS A 292 38.00 -14.07 -13.62
C HIS A 292 38.86 -12.85 -13.95
N SER A 293 38.46 -11.66 -13.51
CA SER A 293 39.21 -10.42 -13.72
C SER A 293 40.54 -10.41 -12.97
N VAL A 294 40.58 -10.94 -11.74
CA VAL A 294 41.82 -11.08 -10.95
C VAL A 294 42.79 -12.04 -11.63
N LEU A 295 42.32 -13.21 -12.07
CA LEU A 295 43.15 -14.20 -12.78
C LEU A 295 43.68 -13.67 -14.12
N GLN A 296 42.86 -12.94 -14.87
CA GLN A 296 43.30 -12.29 -16.10
C GLN A 296 44.37 -11.22 -15.82
N SER A 297 44.18 -10.44 -14.76
CA SER A 297 45.13 -9.40 -14.34
C SER A 297 46.44 -9.99 -13.83
N PHE A 298 46.38 -11.16 -13.18
CA PHE A 298 47.56 -11.93 -12.79
C PHE A 298 48.46 -12.22 -14.00
N ILE A 299 47.86 -12.76 -15.08
CA ILE A 299 48.56 -13.13 -16.31
C ILE A 299 49.01 -11.90 -17.10
N THR A 300 48.11 -10.95 -17.34
CA THR A 300 48.34 -9.84 -18.28
C THR A 300 49.02 -8.62 -17.64
N GLY A 301 48.96 -8.49 -16.30
CA GLY A 301 49.46 -7.34 -15.55
C GLY A 301 48.57 -6.08 -15.69
N LYS A 302 47.44 -6.17 -16.39
CA LYS A 302 46.53 -5.05 -16.66
C LYS A 302 45.24 -5.26 -15.89
N GLY A 303 44.77 -4.21 -15.22
CA GLY A 303 43.42 -4.17 -14.65
C GLY A 303 42.58 -3.05 -15.24
N PRO A 304 41.38 -2.83 -14.69
CA PRO A 304 40.38 -1.92 -15.25
C PRO A 304 40.83 -0.45 -15.30
N LYS A 305 41.75 -0.02 -14.42
CA LYS A 305 42.28 1.35 -14.34
C LYS A 305 43.70 1.51 -14.90
N GLY A 306 44.21 0.53 -15.64
CA GLY A 306 45.53 0.57 -16.29
C GLY A 306 46.45 -0.57 -15.88
N LYS A 307 47.76 -0.37 -16.03
CA LYS A 307 48.77 -1.38 -15.69
C LYS A 307 48.91 -1.48 -14.16
N ILE A 308 48.62 -2.65 -13.60
CA ILE A 308 48.73 -2.95 -12.17
C ILE A 308 50.09 -3.59 -11.86
N ALA A 309 50.56 -4.46 -12.75
CA ALA A 309 51.84 -5.16 -12.60
C ALA A 309 52.46 -5.44 -13.98
N ASP A 310 53.72 -5.88 -14.02
CA ASP A 310 54.32 -6.39 -15.25
C ASP A 310 53.68 -7.72 -15.67
N PRO A 311 53.51 -8.02 -16.97
CA PRO A 311 52.93 -9.29 -17.42
C PRO A 311 53.65 -10.50 -16.84
N PHE A 312 52.89 -11.51 -16.43
CA PHE A 312 53.44 -12.70 -15.81
C PHE A 312 54.30 -13.48 -16.81
N LYS A 313 55.56 -13.77 -16.43
CA LYS A 313 56.46 -14.66 -17.16
C LYS A 313 56.71 -15.89 -16.29
N ARG A 314 56.44 -17.08 -16.85
CA ARG A 314 56.47 -18.36 -16.13
C ARG A 314 57.86 -18.80 -15.67
N SER A 315 58.92 -18.12 -16.10
CA SER A 315 60.31 -18.52 -15.86
C SER A 315 60.91 -17.99 -14.54
N ASP A 316 60.28 -17.02 -13.86
CA ASP A 316 61.02 -16.16 -12.92
C ASP A 316 60.44 -16.04 -11.49
N LEU A 317 59.41 -16.81 -11.09
CA LEU A 317 58.76 -16.66 -9.78
C LEU A 317 58.69 -17.98 -9.00
N SER A 318 59.12 -17.97 -7.73
CA SER A 318 58.82 -19.05 -6.77
C SER A 318 57.32 -19.07 -6.42
N GLU A 319 56.81 -20.19 -5.91
CA GLU A 319 55.39 -20.31 -5.49
C GLU A 319 54.99 -19.20 -4.50
N GLU A 320 55.89 -18.84 -3.57
CA GLU A 320 55.70 -17.76 -2.60
C GLU A 320 55.49 -16.40 -3.30
N GLN A 321 56.28 -16.09 -4.32
CA GLN A 321 56.16 -14.83 -5.06
C GLN A 321 54.92 -14.78 -5.95
N ALA A 322 54.42 -15.93 -6.42
CA ALA A 322 53.16 -16.02 -7.13
C ALA A 322 51.96 -15.75 -6.19
N VAL A 323 52.03 -16.26 -4.96
CA VAL A 323 51.01 -16.00 -3.92
C VAL A 323 51.03 -14.53 -3.48
N GLU A 324 52.20 -13.94 -3.27
CA GLU A 324 52.29 -12.50 -2.96
C GLU A 324 51.69 -11.64 -4.07
N ARG A 325 51.94 -12.02 -5.33
CA ARG A 325 51.42 -11.31 -6.49
C ARG A 325 49.90 -11.43 -6.63
N ILE A 326 49.32 -12.61 -6.41
CA ILE A 326 47.87 -12.77 -6.50
C ILE A 326 47.18 -12.01 -5.37
N ASN A 327 47.73 -12.02 -4.15
CA ASN A 327 47.22 -11.26 -3.02
C ASN A 327 47.29 -9.75 -3.28
N PHE A 328 48.38 -9.26 -3.87
CA PHE A 328 48.52 -7.85 -4.25
C PHE A 328 47.46 -7.42 -5.26
N ILE A 329 47.23 -8.22 -6.32
CA ILE A 329 46.23 -7.92 -7.36
C ILE A 329 44.81 -8.00 -6.81
N THR A 330 44.53 -9.01 -5.98
CA THR A 330 43.25 -9.17 -5.29
C THR A 330 42.95 -7.92 -4.48
N ASN A 331 43.83 -7.53 -3.56
CA ASN A 331 43.65 -6.33 -2.73
C ASN A 331 43.51 -5.03 -3.53
N ALA A 332 44.19 -4.92 -4.68
CA ALA A 332 44.08 -3.75 -5.55
C ALA A 332 42.75 -3.69 -6.34
N MET A 333 42.04 -4.82 -6.49
CA MET A 333 40.86 -4.97 -7.34
C MET A 333 39.57 -5.33 -6.58
N VAL A 334 39.61 -5.50 -5.25
CA VAL A 334 38.41 -5.74 -4.43
C VAL A 334 37.45 -4.55 -4.53
N PRO A 335 36.20 -4.74 -4.99
CA PRO A 335 35.15 -3.72 -4.94
C PRO A 335 34.83 -3.35 -3.50
N ILE A 336 34.49 -2.07 -3.26
CA ILE A 336 34.21 -1.54 -1.91
C ILE A 336 33.11 -2.35 -1.20
N ASP A 337 32.16 -2.86 -1.96
CA ASP A 337 30.95 -3.54 -1.48
C ASP A 337 31.15 -5.05 -1.26
N LEU A 338 32.29 -5.62 -1.67
CA LEU A 338 32.62 -7.05 -1.54
C LEU A 338 33.67 -7.33 -0.45
N LYS A 339 34.06 -6.32 0.33
CA LYS A 339 35.07 -6.43 1.40
C LYS A 339 34.68 -7.36 2.55
N GLU A 340 33.40 -7.69 2.68
CA GLU A 340 32.86 -8.59 3.71
C GLU A 340 32.48 -9.97 3.15
N SER A 341 32.72 -10.26 1.87
CA SER A 341 32.43 -11.58 1.29
C SER A 341 33.36 -12.65 1.86
N ALA A 342 32.80 -13.84 2.14
CA ALA A 342 33.47 -14.95 2.83
C ALA A 342 34.76 -15.45 2.13
N LEU A 343 34.93 -15.15 0.84
CA LEU A 343 36.12 -15.50 0.05
C LEU A 343 37.35 -14.63 0.34
N LEU A 344 37.21 -13.50 1.05
CA LEU A 344 38.38 -12.69 1.49
C LEU A 344 39.09 -13.27 2.72
N HIS A 345 38.44 -14.19 3.42
CA HIS A 345 38.94 -14.79 4.66
C HIS A 345 39.50 -16.22 4.48
N HIS A 346 39.54 -16.72 3.25
CA HIS A 346 40.11 -18.01 2.87
C HIS A 346 41.14 -17.84 1.75
#